data_AF-V5GIN4-F1
#
_entry.id   AF-V5GIN4-F1
#
_cell.length_a   1.000
_cell.length_b   1.000
_cell.length_c   1.000
_cell.angle_alpha   90.00
_cell.angle_beta   90.00
_cell.angle_gamma   90.00
#
_symmetry.space_group_name_H-M   'P 1'
#
loop_
_entity.id
_entity.type
_entity.pdbx_description
1 polymer ?
#
loop_
_entity_poly.entity_id
_entity_poly.type
_entity_poly.pdbx_seq_one_letter_code
_entity_poly.pdbx_strand_id
1 'polypeptide(L)'
;GIPFFIDQFMLTNAMVEKGVGLKLELSDVTTESLLNAINELLQNKKYSRNIKEISYRMKDQLSTPLQTAVFWAEYAIRHNGTHHLSPKSRHLPLFVSTSADVVLFLLLIFALSLGVLVFSVRF
;
A
#
# COMPACT_ATOMS: atom_id res chain seq x y z
N GLY A 1 0.43 -10.97 -13.11
CA GLY A 1 0.48 -9.63 -13.70
C GLY A 1 1.80 -9.44 -14.41
N ILE A 2 1.81 -8.57 -15.41
CA ILE A 2 3.01 -8.07 -16.08
C ILE A 2 3.10 -6.58 -15.70
N PRO A 3 3.68 -6.23 -14.54
CA PRO A 3 3.66 -4.86 -14.05
C PRO A 3 4.52 -3.97 -14.93
N PHE A 4 3.99 -2.79 -15.28
CA PHE A 4 4.71 -1.82 -16.11
C PHE A 4 4.79 -0.42 -15.48
N PHE A 5 3.95 -0.09 -14.50
CA PHE A 5 3.93 1.26 -13.93
C PHE A 5 3.46 1.32 -12.47
N ILE A 6 4.06 2.26 -11.73
CA ILE A 6 3.71 2.73 -10.37
C ILE A 6 3.27 1.60 -9.41
N ASP A 7 1.97 1.44 -9.23
CA ASP A 7 1.33 0.65 -8.19
C ASP A 7 1.24 -0.82 -8.57
N GLN A 8 1.28 -1.13 -9.86
CA GLN A 8 1.19 -2.49 -10.36
C GLN A 8 2.31 -3.39 -9.84
N PHE A 9 3.50 -2.85 -9.57
CA PHE A 9 4.60 -3.61 -8.98
C PHE A 9 4.23 -4.12 -7.59
N MET A 10 3.74 -3.21 -6.73
CA MET A 10 3.32 -3.54 -5.37
C MET A 10 2.10 -4.48 -5.37
N LEU A 11 1.10 -4.18 -6.22
CA LEU A 11 -0.10 -5.00 -6.35
C LEU A 11 0.24 -6.41 -6.84
N THR A 12 1.13 -6.55 -7.82
CA THR A 12 1.53 -7.85 -8.36
C THR A 12 2.30 -8.66 -7.32
N ASN A 13 3.23 -8.04 -6.60
CA ASN A 13 3.96 -8.70 -5.51
C ASN A 13 2.98 -9.20 -4.43
N ALA A 14 2.00 -8.38 -4.03
CA ALA A 14 0.98 -8.80 -3.08
C ALA A 14 0.10 -9.95 -3.59
N MET A 15 -0.22 -10.00 -4.90
CA MET A 15 -0.94 -11.12 -5.50
C MET A 15 -0.12 -12.42 -5.50
N VAL A 16 1.18 -12.33 -5.76
CA VAL A 16 2.11 -13.48 -5.70
C VAL A 16 2.23 -13.99 -4.28
N GLU A 17 2.43 -13.11 -3.30
CA GLU A 17 2.52 -13.46 -1.88
C GLU A 17 1.25 -14.15 -1.39
N LYS A 18 0.07 -13.67 -1.81
CA LYS A 18 -1.23 -14.29 -1.52
C LYS A 18 -1.47 -15.60 -2.30
N GLY A 19 -0.58 -15.95 -3.22
CA GLY A 19 -0.70 -17.15 -4.06
C GLY A 19 -1.93 -17.12 -4.96
N VAL A 20 -2.33 -15.93 -5.44
CA VAL A 20 -3.47 -15.74 -6.37
C VAL A 20 -3.05 -15.30 -7.76
N GLY A 21 -1.75 -15.09 -7.98
CA GLY A 21 -1.22 -14.73 -9.27
C GLY A 21 0.26 -15.05 -9.38
N LEU A 22 0.76 -14.92 -10.60
CA LEU A 22 2.17 -14.99 -10.95
C LEU A 22 2.66 -13.60 -11.39
N LYS A 23 3.95 -13.34 -11.27
CA LYS A 23 4.60 -12.15 -11.82
C LYS A 23 5.44 -12.56 -13.02
N LEU A 24 5.34 -11.81 -14.11
CA LEU A 24 6.27 -11.87 -15.22
C LEU A 24 6.90 -10.49 -15.36
N GLU A 25 8.22 -10.41 -15.42
CA GLU A 25 8.91 -9.14 -15.65
C GLU A 25 8.76 -8.73 -17.11
N LEU A 26 8.38 -7.47 -17.34
CA LEU A 26 8.09 -6.97 -18.70
C LEU A 26 9.29 -7.13 -19.65
N SER A 27 10.52 -7.03 -19.15
CA SER A 27 11.76 -7.21 -19.92
C SER A 27 11.96 -8.64 -20.43
N ASP A 28 11.36 -9.63 -19.76
CA ASP A 28 11.68 -11.05 -19.93
C ASP A 28 10.48 -11.85 -20.47
N VAL A 29 9.38 -11.16 -20.82
CA VAL A 29 8.18 -11.82 -21.36
C VAL A 29 8.44 -12.36 -22.76
N THR A 30 8.38 -13.68 -22.88
CA THR A 30 8.31 -14.41 -24.15
C THR A 30 6.98 -15.16 -24.27
N THR A 31 6.64 -15.61 -25.49
CA THR A 31 5.48 -16.48 -25.73
C THR A 31 5.49 -17.71 -24.83
N GLU A 32 6.65 -18.33 -24.66
CA GLU A 32 6.82 -19.52 -23.81
C GLU A 32 6.59 -19.20 -22.34
N SER A 33 7.20 -18.12 -21.82
CA SER A 33 7.01 -17.71 -20.43
C SER A 33 5.55 -17.41 -20.10
N LEU A 34 4.83 -16.78 -21.04
CA LEU A 34 3.42 -16.45 -20.91
C LEU A 34 2.55 -17.71 -20.92
N LEU A 35 2.81 -18.62 -21.88
CA LEU A 35 2.08 -19.89 -21.99
C LEU A 35 2.28 -20.75 -20.74
N ASN A 36 3.50 -20.83 -20.23
CA ASN A 36 3.82 -21.54 -18.99
C ASN A 36 3.09 -20.94 -17.79
N ALA A 37 3.06 -19.60 -17.66
CA ALA A 37 2.33 -18.93 -16.59
C ALA A 37 0.82 -19.16 -16.65
N ILE A 38 0.23 -19.15 -17.86
CA ILE A 38 -1.19 -19.46 -18.05
C ILE A 38 -1.49 -20.90 -17.65
N ASN A 39 -0.67 -21.86 -18.12
CA ASN A 39 -0.85 -23.27 -17.78
C ASN A 39 -0.74 -23.52 -16.27
N GLU A 40 0.25 -22.92 -15.60
CA GLU A 40 0.40 -22.99 -14.15
C GLU A 40 -0.84 -22.45 -13.43
N LEU A 41 -1.35 -21.29 -13.83
CA LEU A 41 -2.56 -20.69 -13.24
C LEU A 41 -3.81 -21.57 -13.41
N LEU A 42 -3.95 -22.24 -14.56
CA LEU A 42 -5.11 -23.09 -14.87
C LEU A 42 -5.03 -24.47 -14.21
N GLN A 43 -3.85 -25.08 -14.18
CA GLN A 43 -3.67 -26.45 -13.69
C GLN A 43 -3.54 -26.51 -12.16
N ASN A 44 -2.90 -25.51 -11.55
CA ASN A 44 -2.70 -25.47 -10.11
C ASN A 44 -3.91 -24.85 -9.41
N LYS A 45 -4.72 -25.71 -8.77
CA LYS A 45 -5.95 -25.29 -8.06
C LYS A 45 -5.72 -24.32 -6.91
N LYS A 46 -4.48 -24.15 -6.42
CA LYS A 46 -4.13 -23.19 -5.35
C LYS A 46 -4.61 -21.78 -5.70
N TYR A 47 -4.37 -21.30 -6.92
CA TYR A 47 -4.73 -19.95 -7.33
C TYR A 47 -6.25 -19.74 -7.28
N SER A 48 -7.03 -20.66 -7.85
CA SER A 48 -8.49 -20.60 -7.84
C SER A 48 -9.08 -20.71 -6.43
N ARG A 49 -8.51 -21.57 -5.57
CA ARG A 49 -8.94 -21.69 -4.18
C ARG A 49 -8.69 -20.40 -3.41
N ASN A 50 -7.48 -19.87 -3.48
CA ASN A 50 -7.08 -18.67 -2.73
C ASN A 50 -7.86 -17.44 -3.19
N ILE A 51 -8.09 -17.26 -4.51
CA ILE A 51 -8.85 -16.11 -5.01
C ILE A 51 -10.34 -16.20 -4.65
N LYS A 52 -10.92 -17.40 -4.57
CA LYS A 52 -12.29 -17.60 -4.08
C LYS A 52 -12.42 -17.25 -2.61
N GLU A 53 -11.44 -17.64 -1.78
CA GLU A 53 -11.42 -17.28 -0.37
C GLU A 53 -11.30 -15.76 -0.16
N ILE A 54 -10.41 -15.11 -0.91
CA ILE A 54 -10.32 -13.64 -0.91
C ILE A 54 -11.62 -13.01 -1.38
N SER A 55 -12.22 -13.52 -2.46
CA SER A 55 -13.51 -13.02 -2.96
C SER A 55 -14.63 -13.15 -1.93
N TYR A 56 -14.67 -14.27 -1.19
CA TYR A 56 -15.62 -14.48 -0.10
C TYR A 56 -15.47 -13.41 0.98
N ARG A 57 -14.24 -13.23 1.50
CA ARG A 57 -13.96 -12.22 2.53
C ARG A 57 -14.22 -10.78 2.07
N MET A 58 -13.94 -10.46 0.82
CA MET A 58 -14.20 -9.13 0.26
C MET A 58 -15.69 -8.83 0.11
N LYS A 59 -16.51 -9.86 -0.13
CA LYS A 59 -17.97 -9.71 -0.24
C LYS A 59 -18.66 -9.71 1.12
N ASP A 60 -17.98 -10.20 2.15
CA ASP A 60 -18.45 -10.22 3.53
C ASP A 60 -18.31 -8.83 4.17
N GLN A 61 -19.20 -7.92 3.78
CA GLN A 61 -19.26 -6.54 4.26
C GLN A 61 -20.71 -6.15 4.57
N LEU A 62 -20.89 -5.25 5.54
CA LEU A 62 -22.21 -4.85 6.08
C LEU A 62 -23.16 -4.23 5.03
N SER A 63 -22.62 -3.58 4.01
CA SER A 63 -23.36 -2.94 2.92
C SER A 63 -22.67 -3.23 1.60
N THR A 64 -23.40 -3.25 0.49
CA THR A 64 -22.77 -3.43 -0.83
C THR A 64 -21.89 -2.23 -1.21
N PRO A 65 -20.87 -2.39 -2.08
CA PRO A 65 -20.04 -1.27 -2.52
C PRO A 65 -20.85 -0.11 -3.11
N LEU A 66 -21.94 -0.43 -3.83
CA LEU A 66 -22.85 0.57 -4.38
C LEU A 66 -23.57 1.35 -3.28
N GLN A 67 -24.14 0.66 -2.29
CA GLN A 67 -24.81 1.33 -1.16
C GLN A 67 -23.84 2.21 -0.38
N THR A 68 -22.61 1.74 -0.15
CA THR A 68 -21.55 2.53 0.50
C THR A 68 -21.23 3.79 -0.31
N ALA A 69 -21.09 3.68 -1.63
CA ALA A 69 -20.82 4.83 -2.50
C ALA A 69 -21.97 5.85 -2.47
N VAL A 70 -23.22 5.39 -2.56
CA VAL A 70 -24.42 6.24 -2.45
C VAL A 70 -24.44 6.97 -1.11
N PHE A 71 -24.21 6.24 -0.01
CA PHE A 71 -24.15 6.84 1.32
C PHE A 71 -23.12 7.97 1.41
N TRP A 72 -21.89 7.77 0.91
CA TRP A 72 -20.84 8.79 0.96
C TRP A 72 -21.12 9.98 0.04
N ALA A 73 -21.73 9.74 -1.12
CA ALA A 73 -22.16 10.83 -2.00
C ALA A 73 -23.23 11.70 -1.32
N GLU A 74 -24.26 11.09 -0.75
CA GLU A 74 -25.29 11.83 0.00
C GLU A 74 -24.71 12.49 1.26
N TYR A 75 -23.77 11.84 1.94
CA TYR A 75 -23.09 12.40 3.11
C TYR A 75 -22.38 13.71 2.75
N ALA A 76 -21.66 13.74 1.64
CA ALA A 76 -21.00 14.95 1.15
C ALA A 76 -22.04 16.05 0.83
N ILE A 77 -23.17 15.70 0.21
CA ILE A 77 -24.24 16.66 -0.10
C ILE A 77 -24.84 17.23 1.20
N ARG A 78 -25.19 16.39 2.18
CA ARG A 78 -25.79 16.80 3.47
C ARG A 78 -24.90 17.77 4.26
N HIS A 79 -23.58 17.69 4.09
CA HIS A 79 -22.62 18.50 4.84
C HIS A 79 -21.96 19.59 3.99
N ASN A 80 -22.51 19.90 2.80
CA ASN A 80 -21.96 20.89 1.88
C ASN A 80 -20.46 20.66 1.57
N GLY A 81 -20.09 19.38 1.37
CA GLY A 81 -18.72 18.93 1.15
C GLY A 81 -18.19 18.03 2.27
N THR A 82 -16.89 17.76 2.21
CA THR A 82 -16.17 16.89 3.16
C THR A 82 -14.94 17.57 3.76
N HIS A 83 -14.99 18.89 3.90
CA HIS A 83 -13.86 19.69 4.41
C HIS A 83 -13.39 19.23 5.80
N HIS A 84 -14.32 18.81 6.66
CA HIS A 84 -14.02 18.26 7.98
C HIS A 84 -13.35 16.87 7.95
N LEU A 85 -13.45 16.13 6.84
CA LEU A 85 -12.71 14.88 6.61
C LEU A 85 -11.33 15.14 5.98
N SER A 86 -11.05 16.37 5.55
CA SER A 86 -9.73 16.72 5.02
C SER A 86 -8.70 16.61 6.14
N PRO A 87 -7.62 15.82 5.95
CA PRO A 87 -6.58 15.74 6.97
C PRO A 87 -5.92 17.11 7.12
N LYS A 88 -5.71 17.56 8.37
CA LYS A 88 -5.05 18.84 8.64
C LYS A 88 -3.64 18.92 8.03
N SER A 89 -2.97 17.78 7.86
CA SER A 89 -1.67 17.67 7.21
C SER A 89 -1.63 18.21 5.79
N ARG A 90 -2.75 18.23 5.06
CA ARG A 90 -2.85 18.81 3.71
C ARG A 90 -2.47 20.29 3.67
N HIS A 91 -2.66 21.01 4.77
CA HIS A 91 -2.38 22.44 4.88
C HIS A 91 -1.04 22.75 5.55
N LEU A 92 -0.26 21.73 5.91
CA LEU A 92 1.05 21.91 6.52
C LEU A 92 2.14 22.00 5.43
N PRO A 93 3.23 22.77 5.67
CA PRO A 93 4.42 22.71 4.84
C PRO A 93 4.95 21.27 4.77
N LEU A 94 5.55 20.91 3.62
CA LEU A 94 6.06 19.55 3.39
C LEU A 94 6.96 19.07 4.54
N PHE A 95 7.89 19.92 5.00
CA PHE A 95 8.82 19.62 6.09
C PHE A 95 8.15 19.19 7.40
N VAL A 96 6.96 19.71 7.71
CA VAL A 96 6.18 19.31 8.89
C VAL A 96 5.32 18.08 8.58
N SER A 97 4.68 18.04 7.40
CA SER A 97 3.82 16.91 7.01
C SER A 97 4.58 15.58 6.87
N THR A 98 5.87 15.62 6.56
CA THR A 98 6.76 14.46 6.48
C THR A 98 7.51 14.20 7.79
N SER A 99 7.21 14.95 8.85
CA SER A 99 7.86 14.88 10.18
C SER A 99 9.37 15.12 10.15
N ALA A 100 9.88 15.85 9.14
CA ALA A 100 11.31 16.11 9.01
C ALA A 100 11.83 17.04 10.12
N ASP A 101 10.98 17.92 10.66
CA ASP A 101 11.22 18.71 11.86
C ASP A 101 11.48 17.84 13.10
N VAL A 102 10.64 16.83 13.32
CA VAL A 102 10.76 15.88 14.44
C VAL A 102 12.03 15.04 14.29
N VAL A 103 12.32 14.53 13.09
CA VAL A 103 13.54 13.74 12.83
C VAL A 103 14.79 14.56 13.10
N LEU A 104 14.84 15.80 12.62
CA LEU A 104 15.97 16.69 12.86
C LEU A 104 16.18 16.96 14.36
N PHE A 105 15.10 17.22 15.09
CA PHE A 105 15.16 17.43 16.54
C PHE A 105 15.70 16.19 17.28
N LEU A 106 15.23 14.98 16.92
CA LEU A 106 15.71 13.73 17.51
C LEU A 106 17.20 13.46 17.19
N LEU A 107 17.64 13.74 15.96
CA LEU A 107 19.05 13.61 15.57
C LEU A 107 19.95 14.56 16.36
N LEU A 108 19.50 15.79 16.63
CA LEU A 108 20.24 16.74 17.45
C LEU A 108 20.41 16.25 18.89
N ILE A 109 19.34 15.76 19.51
CA ILE A 109 19.40 15.18 20.86
C ILE A 109 20.36 13.98 20.89
N PHE A 110 20.27 13.10 19.90
CA PHE A 110 21.13 11.94 19.80
C PHE A 110 22.61 12.35 19.69
N ALA A 111 22.93 13.29 18.79
CA ALA A 111 24.28 13.81 18.62
C ALA A 111 24.83 14.48 19.88
N LEU A 112 24.00 15.25 20.59
CA LEU A 112 24.36 15.87 21.88
C LEU A 112 24.65 14.81 22.94
N SER A 113 23.80 13.80 23.08
CA SER A 113 24.00 12.72 24.06
C SER A 113 25.27 11.92 23.77
N LEU A 114 25.56 11.64 22.50
CA LEU A 114 26.81 11.03 22.06
C LEU A 114 28.01 11.91 22.38
N GLY A 115 27.93 13.21 22.12
CA GLY A 115 28.99 14.18 22.43
C GLY A 115 29.32 14.21 23.91
N VAL A 116 28.30 14.23 24.78
CA VAL A 116 28.45 14.19 26.24
C VAL A 116 29.09 12.88 26.69
N LEU A 117 28.65 11.74 26.15
CA LEU A 117 29.21 10.43 26.48
C LEU A 117 30.69 10.34 26.07
N VAL A 118 31.04 10.74 24.85
CA VAL A 118 32.43 10.74 24.36
C VAL A 118 33.30 11.66 25.21
N PHE A 119 32.80 12.85 25.58
CA PHE A 119 33.50 13.77 26.47
C PHE A 119 33.75 13.14 27.85
N SER A 120 32.74 12.47 28.41
CA SER A 120 32.82 11.83 29.74
C SER A 120 33.72 10.59 29.79
N VAL A 121 33.98 9.93 28.66
CA VAL A 121 34.91 8.78 28.57
C VAL A 121 36.35 9.24 28.32
N ARG A 122 36.54 10.41 27.71
CA ARG A 122 37.87 10.98 27.42
C ARG A 122 38.51 11.71 28.59
N PHE A 123 37.70 12.17 29.55
CA PHE A 123 38.13 12.76 30.82
C PHE A 123 38.05 11.72 31.93
#